data_AF-A0AAE3K2S2-F1
#
_entry.id   AF-A0AAE3K2S2-F1
#
_cell.length_a   1.000
_cell.length_b   1.000
_cell.length_c   1.000
_cell.angle_alpha   90.00
_cell.angle_beta   90.00
_cell.angle_gamma   90.00
#
_symmetry.space_group_name_H-M   'P 1'
#
loop_
_entity.id
_entity.type
_entity.pdbx_description
1 polymer ?
#
loop_
_entity_poly.entity_id
_entity_poly.type
_entity_poly.pdbx_seq_one_letter_code
_entity_poly.pdbx_strand_id
1 'polypeptide(L)'
;MKFLRESTGLIKEMGPLDAFALNFSFIGPAAGISYPLFVASFLPGANWILALLIGAVLSLPLLFNYYFLSLKLPRSSSDYIFVSRTLGGMMGVVLAMSLIVSFAMGFPVLAELEVIMVLSPAMQLLGYSLHDPNLIFIGNELTDNVNYLTLATTLIIVVAFLISSNSKWFFKTFRYLTFLQIIGTIVMVLGMVALKSAFTPYYQPSPPKFSFTESLLLSSVFVLSMYAFVNA
;
A
#
# COMPACT_ATOMS: atom_id res chain seq x y z
N MET A 1 34.95 37.68 -6.51
CA MET A 1 33.53 38.03 -6.22
C MET A 1 32.79 36.77 -5.82
N LYS A 2 32.25 36.71 -4.60
CA LYS A 2 31.46 35.57 -4.12
C LYS A 2 30.05 35.76 -4.70
N PHE A 3 29.65 34.90 -5.65
CA PHE A 3 28.27 34.88 -6.14
C PHE A 3 27.37 34.43 -4.98
N LEU A 4 26.73 35.39 -4.30
CA LEU A 4 25.61 35.10 -3.42
C LEU A 4 24.46 34.67 -4.34
N ARG A 5 24.21 33.36 -4.45
CA ARG A 5 23.00 32.89 -5.10
C ARG A 5 21.84 33.23 -4.17
N GLU A 6 20.98 34.14 -4.61
CA GLU A 6 19.68 34.37 -4.00
C GLU A 6 18.98 33.02 -3.84
N SER A 7 18.75 32.60 -2.60
CA SER A 7 17.84 31.49 -2.33
C SER A 7 16.47 31.96 -2.77
N THR A 8 16.08 31.58 -3.99
CA THR A 8 14.71 31.72 -4.50
C THR A 8 13.77 31.42 -3.35
N GLY A 9 12.94 32.39 -2.96
CA GLY A 9 12.00 32.34 -1.84
C GLY A 9 10.90 31.31 -2.06
N LEU A 10 11.28 30.06 -2.29
CA LEU A 10 10.38 28.91 -2.30
C LEU A 10 9.92 28.75 -0.86
N ILE A 11 8.72 29.24 -0.60
CA ILE A 11 7.99 28.91 0.61
C ILE A 11 7.93 27.38 0.66
N LYS A 12 8.36 26.79 1.77
CA LYS A 12 8.39 25.34 1.93
C LYS A 12 6.95 24.82 1.84
N GLU A 13 6.57 24.28 0.69
CA GLU A 13 5.19 23.83 0.45
C GLU A 13 4.81 22.62 1.30
N MET A 14 5.81 21.82 1.70
CA MET A 14 5.63 20.59 2.49
C MET A 14 6.17 20.76 3.91
N GLY A 15 5.29 20.64 4.90
CA GLY A 15 5.66 20.63 6.32
C GLY A 15 6.19 19.27 6.80
N PRO A 16 6.77 19.18 8.02
CA PRO A 16 7.21 17.91 8.60
C PRO A 16 6.07 16.89 8.75
N LEU A 17 4.86 17.36 9.10
CA LEU A 17 3.68 16.50 9.21
C LEU A 17 3.22 15.97 7.86
N ASP A 18 3.37 16.76 6.79
CA ASP A 18 3.02 16.33 5.43
C ASP A 18 4.01 15.26 4.94
N ALA A 19 5.30 15.46 5.24
CA ALA A 19 6.33 14.46 4.98
C ALA A 19 6.07 13.16 5.76
N PHE A 20 5.72 13.26 7.05
CA PHE A 20 5.35 12.10 7.86
C PHE A 20 4.12 11.39 7.28
N ALA A 21 3.04 12.13 6.99
CA ALA A 21 1.79 11.56 6.49
C ALA A 21 1.99 10.82 5.16
N LEU A 22 2.74 11.42 4.23
CA LEU A 22 3.08 10.77 2.97
C LEU A 22 3.88 9.49 3.19
N ASN A 23 5.01 9.55 3.90
CA ASN A 23 5.83 8.35 4.13
C ASN A 23 5.07 7.26 4.89
N PHE A 24 4.28 7.62 5.89
CA PHE A 24 3.48 6.66 6.66
C PHE A 24 2.37 6.04 5.81
N SER A 25 1.73 6.82 4.94
CA SER A 25 0.72 6.32 4.01
C SER A 25 1.31 5.33 3.00
N PHE A 26 2.53 5.59 2.49
CA PHE A 26 3.23 4.71 1.55
C PHE A 26 3.67 3.39 2.20
N ILE A 27 4.05 3.38 3.48
CA ILE A 27 4.28 2.13 4.22
C ILE A 27 3.00 1.29 4.31
N GLY A 28 1.83 1.94 4.30
CA GLY A 28 0.52 1.29 4.30
C GLY A 28 0.26 0.35 5.49
N PRO A 29 0.35 0.77 6.77
CA PRO A 29 0.24 -0.13 7.92
C PRO A 29 -1.07 -0.93 7.99
N ALA A 30 -2.17 -0.34 7.51
CA ALA A 30 -3.45 -1.05 7.43
C ALA A 30 -3.37 -2.22 6.46
N ALA A 31 -2.86 -1.99 5.25
CA ALA A 31 -2.62 -3.03 4.25
C ALA A 31 -1.57 -4.05 4.75
N GLY A 32 -0.53 -3.58 5.44
CA GLY A 32 0.51 -4.40 6.05
C GLY A 32 -0.01 -5.38 7.12
N ILE A 33 -1.20 -5.16 7.68
CA ILE A 33 -1.85 -6.10 8.60
C ILE A 33 -2.96 -6.89 7.88
N SER A 34 -3.81 -6.23 7.10
CA SER A 34 -4.95 -6.88 6.44
C SER A 34 -4.53 -7.89 5.38
N TYR A 35 -3.47 -7.60 4.59
CA TYR A 35 -3.02 -8.48 3.53
C TYR A 35 -2.43 -9.80 4.07
N PRO A 36 -1.52 -9.81 5.06
CA PRO A 36 -1.10 -11.06 5.69
C PRO A 36 -2.26 -11.85 6.30
N LEU A 37 -3.26 -11.20 6.89
CA LEU A 37 -4.45 -11.88 7.43
C LEU A 37 -5.30 -12.52 6.33
N PHE A 38 -5.47 -11.85 5.20
CA PHE A 38 -6.11 -12.41 4.02
C PHE A 38 -5.34 -13.64 3.52
N VAL A 39 -4.04 -13.53 3.31
CA VAL A 39 -3.18 -14.65 2.87
C VAL A 39 -3.18 -15.79 3.91
N ALA A 40 -3.29 -15.48 5.20
CA ALA A 40 -3.38 -16.47 6.28
C ALA A 40 -4.57 -17.40 6.18
N SER A 41 -5.68 -16.95 5.58
CA SER A 41 -6.83 -17.81 5.32
C SER A 41 -6.54 -18.92 4.29
N PHE A 42 -5.61 -18.69 3.36
CA PHE A 42 -5.22 -19.66 2.32
C PHE A 42 -4.06 -20.57 2.74
N LEU A 43 -3.33 -20.22 3.80
CA LEU A 43 -2.17 -20.95 4.31
C LEU A 43 -2.38 -21.38 5.77
N PRO A 44 -3.39 -22.23 6.06
CA PRO A 44 -3.60 -22.71 7.42
C PRO A 44 -2.35 -23.50 7.86
N GLY A 45 -1.83 -23.23 9.06
CA GLY A 45 -0.63 -23.89 9.59
C GLY A 45 0.71 -23.22 9.27
N ALA A 46 0.75 -22.13 8.49
CA ALA A 46 1.97 -21.34 8.33
C ALA A 46 2.38 -20.63 9.64
N ASN A 47 3.69 -20.56 9.93
CA ASN A 47 4.20 -19.80 11.07
C ASN A 47 4.36 -18.32 10.68
N TRP A 48 3.32 -17.53 10.98
CA TRP A 48 3.24 -16.11 10.66
C TRP A 48 4.28 -15.25 11.39
N ILE A 49 4.69 -15.65 12.60
CA ILE A 49 5.73 -14.94 13.36
C ILE A 49 7.07 -15.11 12.64
N LEU A 50 7.39 -16.33 12.20
CA LEU A 50 8.62 -16.60 11.45
C LEU A 50 8.60 -15.88 10.09
N ALA A 51 7.47 -15.91 9.37
CA ALA A 51 7.32 -15.19 8.10
C ALA A 51 7.56 -13.67 8.27
N LEU A 52 7.01 -13.07 9.33
CA LEU A 52 7.21 -11.65 9.65
C LEU A 52 8.68 -11.34 9.97
N LEU A 53 9.36 -12.17 10.75
CA LEU A 53 10.78 -11.96 11.07
C LEU A 53 11.66 -12.06 9.83
N ILE A 54 11.42 -13.05 8.96
CA ILE A 54 12.16 -13.20 7.70
C ILE A 54 11.90 -12.00 6.80
N GLY A 55 10.65 -11.57 6.63
CA GLY A 55 10.29 -10.39 5.85
C GLY A 55 10.97 -9.12 6.37
N ALA A 56 10.97 -8.92 7.69
CA ALA A 56 11.66 -7.79 8.32
C ALA A 56 13.16 -7.79 8.01
N VAL A 57 13.84 -8.95 8.14
CA VAL A 57 15.28 -9.06 7.83
C VAL A 57 15.56 -8.79 6.35
N LEU A 58 14.73 -9.32 5.45
CA LEU A 58 14.88 -9.09 4.01
C LEU A 58 14.65 -7.63 3.59
N SER A 59 13.92 -6.84 4.39
CA SER A 59 13.72 -5.41 4.15
C SER A 59 14.90 -4.53 4.58
N LEU A 60 15.77 -5.02 5.48
CA LEU A 60 16.90 -4.24 6.03
C LEU A 60 17.90 -3.72 4.98
N PRO A 61 18.29 -4.48 3.94
CA PRO A 61 19.22 -3.97 2.92
C PRO A 61 18.68 -2.72 2.21
N LEU A 62 17.38 -2.69 1.93
CA LEU A 62 16.72 -1.54 1.30
C LEU A 62 16.71 -0.34 2.26
N LEU A 63 16.34 -0.57 3.53
CA LEU A 63 16.36 0.45 4.58
C LEU A 63 17.74 1.09 4.75
N PHE A 64 18.79 0.26 4.85
CA PHE A 64 20.16 0.76 4.99
C PHE A 64 20.63 1.51 3.75
N ASN A 65 20.25 1.08 2.54
CA ASN A 65 20.59 1.80 1.31
C ASN A 65 20.04 3.24 1.34
N TYR A 66 18.73 3.40 1.58
CA TYR A 66 18.12 4.73 1.67
C TYR A 66 18.65 5.56 2.84
N TYR A 67 18.97 4.92 3.98
CA TYR A 67 19.61 5.60 5.09
C TYR A 67 20.98 6.18 4.71
N PHE A 68 21.87 5.38 4.11
CA PHE A 68 23.17 5.87 3.66
C PHE A 68 23.06 6.91 2.54
N LEU A 69 22.06 6.77 1.67
CA LEU A 69 21.77 7.74 0.63
C LEU A 69 21.39 9.11 1.23
N SER A 70 20.55 9.10 2.27
CA SER A 70 20.12 10.32 2.96
C SER A 70 21.27 11.07 3.64
N LEU A 71 22.28 10.34 4.13
CA LEU A 71 23.49 10.92 4.71
C LEU A 71 24.42 11.54 3.66
N LYS A 72 24.56 10.89 2.50
CA LYS A 72 25.46 11.33 1.43
C LYS A 72 24.88 12.47 0.59
N LEU A 73 23.56 12.51 0.42
CA LEU A 73 22.85 13.49 -0.38
C LEU A 73 21.80 14.21 0.48
N PRO A 74 22.20 15.21 1.29
CA PRO A 74 21.34 15.87 2.27
C PRO A 74 20.24 16.76 1.66
N ARG A 75 20.19 16.86 0.32
CA ARG A 75 19.12 17.55 -0.41
C ARG A 75 18.26 16.48 -1.08
N SER A 76 16.94 16.61 -0.99
CA SER A 76 15.99 15.71 -1.67
C SER A 76 16.42 15.49 -3.12
N SER A 77 16.97 14.32 -3.37
CA SER A 77 17.44 13.87 -4.67
C SER A 77 16.56 12.67 -4.98
N SER A 78 15.68 12.80 -5.97
CA SER A 78 14.96 11.63 -6.50
C SER A 78 15.97 10.56 -6.91
N ASP A 79 15.58 9.29 -6.84
CA ASP A 79 16.41 8.14 -7.21
C ASP A 79 17.02 8.31 -8.61
N TYR A 80 16.30 8.97 -9.51
CA TYR A 80 16.80 9.40 -10.82
C TYR A 80 18.10 10.20 -10.74
N ILE A 81 18.17 11.21 -9.87
CA ILE A 81 19.34 12.08 -9.71
C ILE A 81 20.52 11.29 -9.16
N PHE A 82 20.26 10.36 -8.24
CA PHE A 82 21.31 9.51 -7.69
C PHE A 82 21.88 8.57 -8.77
N VAL A 83 21.02 7.82 -9.45
CA VAL A 83 21.42 6.83 -10.45
C VAL A 83 22.06 7.48 -11.67
N SER A 84 21.52 8.62 -12.14
CA SER A 84 22.12 9.35 -13.27
C SER A 84 23.53 9.89 -12.95
N ARG A 85 23.80 10.28 -11.70
CA ARG A 85 25.11 10.78 -11.27
C ARG A 85 26.14 9.69 -11.00
N THR A 86 25.70 8.50 -10.57
CA THR A 86 26.61 7.40 -10.21
C THR A 86 26.86 6.44 -11.38
N LEU A 87 25.82 6.11 -12.15
CA LEU A 87 25.86 5.12 -13.23
C LEU A 87 25.76 5.75 -14.63
N GLY A 88 25.62 7.08 -14.71
CA GLY A 88 25.54 7.82 -15.96
C GLY A 88 24.11 8.08 -16.44
N GLY A 89 23.97 9.02 -17.38
CA GLY A 89 22.66 9.53 -17.82
C GLY A 89 21.72 8.45 -18.38
N MET A 90 22.25 7.49 -19.14
CA MET A 90 21.44 6.40 -19.73
C MET A 90 20.77 5.53 -18.65
N MET A 91 21.50 5.14 -17.62
CA MET A 91 20.95 4.34 -16.51
C MET A 91 19.91 5.13 -15.71
N GLY A 92 20.13 6.44 -15.57
CA GLY A 92 19.11 7.34 -15.00
C GLY A 92 17.81 7.31 -15.81
N VAL A 93 17.90 7.43 -17.15
CA VAL A 93 16.71 7.39 -18.03
C VAL A 93 16.00 6.04 -17.93
N VAL A 94 16.74 4.92 -17.91
CA VAL A 94 16.14 3.58 -17.74
C VAL A 94 15.36 3.48 -16.44
N LEU A 95 15.93 3.94 -15.32
CA LEU A 95 15.23 3.97 -14.03
C LEU A 95 13.98 4.86 -14.09
N ALA A 96 14.09 6.07 -14.64
CA ALA A 96 12.97 6.99 -14.73
C ALA A 96 11.81 6.41 -15.56
N MET A 97 12.12 5.81 -16.71
CA MET A 97 11.11 5.15 -17.54
C MET A 97 10.50 3.94 -16.83
N SER A 98 11.32 3.14 -16.13
CA SER A 98 10.80 2.04 -15.31
C SER A 98 9.82 2.53 -14.26
N LEU A 99 10.16 3.58 -13.50
CA LEU A 99 9.28 4.13 -12.47
C LEU A 99 7.99 4.71 -13.06
N ILE A 100 8.08 5.44 -14.18
CA ILE A 100 6.89 5.97 -14.86
C ILE A 100 5.96 4.84 -15.30
N VAL A 101 6.50 3.78 -15.92
CA VAL A 101 5.69 2.64 -16.36
C VAL A 101 5.10 1.89 -15.16
N SER A 102 5.89 1.63 -14.12
CA SER A 102 5.42 0.97 -12.90
C SER A 102 4.27 1.74 -12.25
N PHE A 103 4.38 3.06 -12.10
CA PHE A 103 3.31 3.86 -11.50
C PHE A 103 2.10 3.99 -12.43
N ALA A 104 2.31 4.19 -13.74
CA ALA A 104 1.22 4.32 -14.71
C ALA A 104 0.36 3.05 -14.78
N MET A 105 0.97 1.86 -14.67
CA MET A 105 0.25 0.59 -14.62
C MET A 105 -0.25 0.24 -13.21
N GLY A 106 0.50 0.60 -12.16
CA GLY A 106 0.19 0.25 -10.78
C GLY A 106 -1.03 0.96 -10.23
N PHE A 107 -1.18 2.27 -10.47
CA PHE A 107 -2.28 3.05 -9.88
C PHE A 107 -3.68 2.54 -10.28
N PRO A 108 -3.97 2.22 -11.56
CA PRO A 108 -5.26 1.66 -11.94
C PRO A 108 -5.55 0.31 -11.27
N VAL A 109 -4.55 -0.57 -11.17
CA VAL A 109 -4.69 -1.87 -10.52
C VAL A 109 -4.96 -1.71 -9.02
N LEU A 110 -4.25 -0.80 -8.36
CA LEU A 110 -4.49 -0.50 -6.94
C LEU A 110 -5.90 0.07 -6.72
N ALA A 111 -6.39 0.93 -7.62
CA ALA A 111 -7.75 1.45 -7.54
C ALA A 111 -8.80 0.35 -7.71
N GLU A 112 -8.57 -0.62 -8.58
CA GLU A 112 -9.42 -1.81 -8.73
C GLU A 112 -9.43 -2.71 -7.50
N LEU A 113 -8.24 -3.00 -6.96
CA LEU A 113 -8.13 -3.76 -5.73
C LEU A 113 -8.83 -3.08 -4.55
N GLU A 114 -8.80 -1.74 -4.47
CA GLU A 114 -9.52 -0.99 -3.44
C GLU A 114 -11.05 -1.20 -3.55
N VAL A 115 -11.61 -1.23 -4.76
CA VAL A 115 -13.04 -1.51 -4.94
C VAL A 115 -13.39 -2.93 -4.50
N ILE A 116 -12.60 -3.92 -4.94
CA ILE A 116 -12.89 -5.34 -4.72
C ILE A 116 -12.64 -5.74 -3.26
N MET A 117 -11.51 -5.32 -2.68
CA MET A 117 -11.04 -5.79 -1.38
C MET A 117 -11.47 -4.90 -0.21
N VAL A 118 -11.86 -3.65 -0.48
CA VAL A 118 -12.23 -2.70 0.57
C VAL A 118 -13.66 -2.24 0.41
N LEU A 119 -14.02 -1.62 -0.71
CA LEU A 119 -15.32 -0.98 -0.86
C LEU A 119 -16.48 -1.98 -0.87
N SER A 120 -16.40 -3.02 -1.71
CA SER A 120 -17.41 -4.08 -1.80
C SER A 120 -17.69 -4.76 -0.45
N PRO A 121 -16.70 -5.35 0.24
CA PRO A 121 -16.93 -6.01 1.52
C PRO A 121 -17.33 -5.02 2.62
N ALA A 122 -16.87 -3.76 2.58
CA ALA A 122 -17.33 -2.74 3.53
C ALA A 122 -18.83 -2.46 3.38
N MET A 123 -19.34 -2.32 2.14
CA MET A 123 -20.77 -2.12 1.88
C MET A 123 -21.61 -3.32 2.33
N GLN A 124 -21.12 -4.55 2.07
CA GLN A 124 -21.78 -5.76 2.55
C GLN A 124 -21.82 -5.82 4.08
N LEU A 125 -20.69 -5.59 4.76
CA LEU A 125 -20.59 -5.60 6.22
C LEU A 125 -21.48 -4.54 6.87
N LEU A 126 -21.51 -3.32 6.31
CA LEU A 126 -22.41 -2.27 6.76
C LEU A 126 -23.87 -2.66 6.55
N GLY A 127 -24.21 -3.26 5.40
CA GLY A 127 -25.54 -3.78 5.11
C GLY A 127 -25.98 -4.87 6.10
N TYR A 128 -25.10 -5.81 6.46
CA TYR A 128 -25.39 -6.81 7.48
C TYR A 128 -25.58 -6.20 8.88
N SER A 129 -24.75 -5.23 9.26
CA SER A 129 -24.83 -4.57 10.56
C SER A 129 -26.09 -3.71 10.70
N LEU A 130 -26.42 -2.95 9.66
CA LEU A 130 -27.57 -2.05 9.61
C LEU A 130 -28.87 -2.74 9.18
N HIS A 131 -28.80 -4.03 8.82
CA HIS A 131 -29.91 -4.82 8.27
C HIS A 131 -30.52 -4.19 7.00
N ASP A 132 -29.70 -3.54 6.17
CA ASP A 132 -30.12 -2.89 4.93
C ASP A 132 -29.75 -3.75 3.70
N PRO A 133 -30.72 -4.33 3.00
CA PRO A 133 -30.47 -5.17 1.83
C PRO A 133 -29.91 -4.39 0.63
N ASN A 134 -30.14 -3.07 0.54
CA ASN A 134 -29.63 -2.27 -0.59
C ASN A 134 -28.11 -2.12 -0.53
N LEU A 135 -27.55 -1.95 0.67
CA LEU A 135 -26.11 -1.89 0.90
C LEU A 135 -25.41 -3.20 0.52
N ILE A 136 -26.03 -4.34 0.82
CA ILE A 136 -25.53 -5.66 0.42
C ILE A 136 -25.57 -5.81 -1.10
N PHE A 137 -26.69 -5.41 -1.73
CA PHE A 137 -26.85 -5.45 -3.19
C PHE A 137 -25.77 -4.63 -3.91
N ILE A 138 -25.52 -3.39 -3.47
CA ILE A 138 -24.45 -2.54 -4.03
C ILE A 138 -23.09 -3.21 -3.89
N GLY A 139 -22.81 -3.79 -2.71
CA GLY A 139 -21.55 -4.50 -2.48
C GLY A 139 -21.33 -5.67 -3.44
N ASN A 140 -22.36 -6.45 -3.75
CA ASN A 140 -22.28 -7.57 -4.68
C ASN A 140 -22.15 -7.11 -6.14
N GLU A 141 -22.92 -6.10 -6.56
CA GLU A 141 -22.86 -5.58 -7.93
C GLU A 141 -21.49 -4.99 -8.28
N LEU A 142 -20.77 -4.43 -7.31
CA LEU A 142 -19.40 -3.93 -7.51
C LEU A 142 -18.40 -5.03 -7.91
N THR A 143 -18.65 -6.29 -7.57
CA THR A 143 -17.79 -7.42 -7.92
C THR A 143 -18.35 -8.26 -9.07
N ASP A 144 -19.67 -8.43 -9.12
CA ASP A 144 -20.33 -9.34 -10.06
C ASP A 144 -20.49 -8.72 -11.46
N ASN A 145 -20.53 -7.38 -11.55
CA ASN A 145 -20.80 -6.65 -12.78
C ASN A 145 -19.60 -5.79 -13.19
N VAL A 146 -18.97 -6.17 -14.30
CA VAL A 146 -17.79 -5.48 -14.86
C VAL A 146 -18.05 -4.00 -15.14
N ASN A 147 -19.28 -3.61 -15.51
CA ASN A 147 -19.60 -2.21 -15.77
C ASN A 147 -19.61 -1.38 -14.47
N TYR A 148 -20.12 -1.92 -13.37
CA TYR A 148 -20.09 -1.23 -12.08
C TYR A 148 -18.69 -1.21 -11.49
N LEU A 149 -17.93 -2.29 -11.63
CA LEU A 149 -16.52 -2.34 -11.24
C LEU A 149 -15.72 -1.25 -11.98
N THR A 150 -15.79 -1.23 -13.32
CA THR A 150 -15.06 -0.23 -14.13
C THR A 150 -15.50 1.20 -13.86
N LEU A 151 -16.79 1.44 -13.60
CA LEU A 151 -17.27 2.76 -13.23
C LEU A 151 -16.76 3.21 -11.84
N ALA A 152 -16.78 2.32 -10.85
CA ALA A 152 -16.27 2.64 -9.51
C ALA A 152 -14.76 2.89 -9.52
N THR A 153 -13.98 2.08 -10.24
CA THR A 153 -12.53 2.25 -10.33
C THR A 153 -12.14 3.53 -11.05
N THR A 154 -12.79 3.83 -12.18
CA THR A 154 -12.56 5.09 -12.91
C THR A 154 -12.93 6.31 -12.06
N LEU A 155 -14.01 6.24 -11.28
CA LEU A 155 -14.38 7.31 -10.35
C LEU A 155 -13.28 7.56 -9.31
N ILE A 156 -12.74 6.50 -8.69
CA ILE A 156 -11.65 6.63 -7.70
C ILE A 156 -10.42 7.28 -8.33
N ILE A 157 -10.02 6.85 -9.54
CA ILE A 157 -8.88 7.42 -10.26
C ILE A 157 -9.11 8.91 -10.57
N VAL A 158 -10.29 9.28 -11.05
CA VAL A 158 -10.63 10.68 -11.35
C VAL A 158 -10.61 11.53 -10.08
N VAL A 159 -11.18 11.06 -8.99
CA VAL A 159 -11.16 11.78 -7.70
C VAL A 159 -9.72 11.97 -7.21
N ALA A 160 -8.90 10.93 -7.27
CA ALA A 160 -7.48 11.01 -6.90
C ALA A 160 -6.74 12.04 -7.75
N PHE A 161 -6.95 12.04 -9.07
CA PHE A 161 -6.35 13.00 -9.99
C PHE A 161 -6.77 14.46 -9.72
N LEU A 162 -8.06 14.68 -9.44
CA LEU A 162 -8.59 16.00 -9.10
C LEU A 162 -7.98 16.53 -7.79
N ILE A 163 -7.84 15.67 -6.78
CA ILE A 163 -7.20 16.03 -5.50
C ILE A 163 -5.71 16.33 -5.70
N SER A 164 -4.99 15.54 -6.52
CA SER A 164 -3.57 15.75 -6.81
C SER A 164 -3.28 17.01 -7.61
N SER A 165 -4.26 17.53 -8.34
CA SER A 165 -4.11 18.75 -9.15
C SER A 165 -3.85 20.01 -8.30
N ASN A 166 -4.15 19.99 -7.00
CA ASN A 166 -3.90 21.11 -6.09
C ASN A 166 -3.06 20.68 -4.88
N SER A 167 -1.82 21.16 -4.80
CA SER A 167 -0.86 20.77 -3.75
C SER A 167 -1.40 21.00 -2.33
N LYS A 168 -2.17 22.07 -2.08
CA LYS A 168 -2.75 22.35 -0.76
C LYS A 168 -3.77 21.29 -0.34
N TRP A 169 -4.62 20.86 -1.27
CA TRP A 169 -5.64 19.84 -1.00
C TRP A 169 -5.02 18.45 -0.96
N PHE A 170 -4.02 18.19 -1.79
CA PHE A 170 -3.25 16.95 -1.78
C PHE A 170 -2.65 16.67 -0.40
N PHE A 171 -1.83 17.58 0.14
CA PHE A 171 -1.20 17.38 1.45
C PHE A 171 -2.20 17.31 2.60
N LYS A 172 -3.25 18.13 2.58
CA LYS A 172 -4.33 18.05 3.59
C LYS A 172 -5.03 16.71 3.56
N THR A 173 -5.37 16.21 2.37
CA THR A 173 -6.08 14.93 2.20
C THR A 173 -5.23 13.79 2.73
N PHE A 174 -3.96 13.71 2.33
CA PHE A 174 -3.03 12.71 2.87
C PHE A 174 -2.98 12.76 4.39
N ARG A 175 -2.84 13.95 4.98
CA ARG A 175 -2.82 14.12 6.43
C ARG A 175 -4.08 13.55 7.10
N TYR A 176 -5.26 13.88 6.60
CA TYR A 176 -6.52 13.37 7.16
C TYR A 176 -6.66 11.86 6.99
N LEU A 177 -6.34 11.33 5.81
CA LEU A 177 -6.41 9.90 5.52
C LEU A 177 -5.43 9.10 6.38
N THR A 178 -4.21 9.60 6.59
CA THR A 178 -3.22 8.98 7.49
C THR A 178 -3.76 8.89 8.93
N PHE A 179 -4.37 9.96 9.46
CA PHE A 179 -4.96 9.91 10.79
C PHE A 179 -6.13 8.94 10.88
N LEU A 180 -6.99 8.92 9.87
CA LEU A 180 -8.11 7.97 9.78
C LEU A 180 -7.59 6.54 9.72
N GLN A 181 -6.53 6.29 8.95
CA GLN A 181 -5.87 4.99 8.86
C GLN A 181 -5.30 4.55 10.20
N ILE A 182 -4.61 5.41 10.94
CA ILE A 182 -4.08 5.09 12.29
C ILE A 182 -5.21 4.71 13.24
N ILE A 183 -6.31 5.47 13.25
CA ILE A 183 -7.46 5.17 14.10
C ILE A 183 -8.08 3.84 13.66
N GLY A 184 -8.27 3.63 12.36
CA GLY A 184 -8.83 2.41 11.79
C GLY A 184 -8.00 1.17 12.14
N THR A 185 -6.67 1.24 12.04
CA THR A 185 -5.80 0.12 12.40
C THR A 185 -5.85 -0.20 13.89
N ILE A 186 -5.89 0.82 14.76
CA ILE A 186 -6.04 0.62 16.21
C ILE A 186 -7.38 -0.07 16.52
N VAL A 187 -8.48 0.44 15.94
CA VAL A 187 -9.82 -0.13 16.13
C VAL A 187 -9.89 -1.57 15.63
N MET A 188 -9.30 -1.85 14.47
CA MET A 188 -9.20 -3.21 13.91
C MET A 188 -8.47 -4.15 14.87
N VAL A 189 -7.28 -3.77 15.35
CA VAL A 189 -6.49 -4.59 16.28
C VAL A 189 -7.26 -4.84 17.59
N LEU A 190 -7.90 -3.80 18.15
CA LEU A 190 -8.72 -3.94 19.36
C LEU A 190 -9.92 -4.87 19.13
N GLY A 191 -10.60 -4.74 17.99
CA GLY A 191 -11.72 -5.61 17.61
C GLY A 191 -11.30 -7.08 17.48
N MET A 192 -10.14 -7.34 16.85
CA MET A 192 -9.59 -8.69 16.75
C MET A 192 -9.25 -9.29 18.12
N VAL A 193 -8.69 -8.50 19.04
CA VAL A 193 -8.38 -8.95 20.41
C VAL A 193 -9.66 -9.22 21.20
N ALA A 194 -10.68 -8.37 21.07
CA ALA A 194 -11.97 -8.55 21.73
C ALA A 194 -12.73 -9.79 21.25
N LEU A 195 -12.65 -10.11 19.95
CA LEU A 195 -13.31 -11.26 19.33
C LEU A 195 -12.49 -12.56 19.40
N LYS A 196 -11.34 -12.57 20.08
CA LYS A 196 -10.42 -13.71 20.15
C LYS A 196 -11.10 -15.03 20.56
N SER A 197 -12.15 -14.98 21.40
CA SER A 197 -12.90 -16.15 21.86
C SER A 197 -13.90 -16.73 20.84
N ALA A 198 -14.27 -15.98 19.80
CA ALA A 198 -15.19 -16.44 18.76
C ALA A 198 -14.48 -17.19 17.61
N PHE A 199 -13.16 -16.99 17.45
CA PHE A 199 -12.37 -17.57 16.36
C PHE A 199 -11.63 -18.87 16.73
N THR A 200 -11.62 -19.27 18.00
CA THR A 200 -10.98 -20.51 18.48
C THR A 200 -11.55 -21.83 17.94
N PRO A 201 -12.83 -21.97 17.52
CA PRO A 201 -13.35 -23.26 17.05
C PRO A 201 -12.87 -23.70 15.67
N TYR A 202 -12.35 -22.78 14.83
CA TYR A 202 -11.93 -23.07 13.45
C TYR A 202 -10.45 -23.46 13.31
N TYR A 203 -9.69 -23.43 14.41
CA TYR A 203 -8.29 -23.85 14.43
C TYR A 203 -8.20 -25.38 14.56
N GLN A 204 -8.54 -26.12 13.50
CA GLN A 204 -8.18 -27.54 13.39
C GLN A 204 -6.78 -27.61 12.79
N PRO A 205 -5.73 -28.01 13.56
CA PRO A 205 -4.37 -28.07 13.08
C PRO A 205 -4.15 -29.38 12.31
N SER A 206 -4.77 -29.51 11.15
CA SER A 206 -4.21 -30.37 10.11
C SER A 206 -3.40 -29.46 9.21
N PRO A 207 -2.05 -29.45 9.29
CA PRO A 207 -1.25 -28.71 8.33
C PRO A 207 -1.62 -29.24 6.94
N PRO A 208 -2.14 -28.40 6.03
CA PRO A 208 -2.29 -28.80 4.64
C PRO A 208 -0.91 -29.26 4.17
N LYS A 209 -0.82 -30.54 3.80
CA LYS A 209 0.38 -31.07 3.17
C LYS A 209 0.39 -30.52 1.75
N PHE A 210 0.89 -29.31 1.58
CA PHE A 210 1.13 -28.75 0.25
C PHE A 210 2.16 -29.63 -0.44
N SER A 211 1.81 -30.12 -1.63
CA SER A 211 2.77 -30.76 -2.51
C SER A 211 3.89 -29.77 -2.88
N PHE A 212 5.04 -30.27 -3.30
CA PHE A 212 6.15 -29.41 -3.76
C PHE A 212 5.72 -28.48 -4.90
N THR A 213 4.76 -28.90 -5.73
CA THR A 213 4.22 -28.10 -6.83
C THR A 213 3.31 -26.98 -6.32
N GLU A 214 2.48 -27.25 -5.31
CA GLU A 214 1.61 -26.24 -4.69
C GLU A 214 2.41 -25.20 -3.91
N SER A 215 3.48 -25.60 -3.22
CA SER A 215 4.38 -24.65 -2.54
C SER A 215 5.13 -23.75 -3.54
N LEU A 216 5.47 -24.27 -4.73
CA LEU A 216 6.02 -23.48 -5.83
C LEU A 216 5.00 -22.51 -6.45
N LEU A 217 3.73 -22.91 -6.54
CA LEU A 217 2.66 -22.02 -6.98
C LEU A 217 2.40 -20.91 -5.95
N LEU A 218 2.39 -21.23 -4.66
CA LEU A 218 2.23 -20.26 -3.59
C LEU A 218 3.43 -19.32 -3.46
N SER A 219 4.66 -19.79 -3.75
CA SER A 219 5.83 -18.92 -3.78
C SER A 219 5.76 -17.91 -4.95
N SER A 220 5.09 -18.24 -6.05
CA SER A 220 4.86 -17.27 -7.13
C SER A 220 3.94 -16.12 -6.70
N VAL A 221 2.94 -16.39 -5.85
CA VAL A 221 2.09 -15.35 -5.23
C VAL A 221 2.92 -14.46 -4.30
N PHE A 222 3.85 -15.04 -3.55
CA PHE A 222 4.79 -14.28 -2.73
C PHE A 222 5.68 -13.36 -3.59
N VAL A 223 6.25 -13.86 -4.70
CA VAL A 223 7.06 -13.06 -5.62
C VAL A 223 6.25 -11.93 -6.28
N LEU A 224 5.01 -12.22 -6.71
CA LEU A 224 4.10 -11.20 -7.26
C LEU A 224 3.73 -10.14 -6.23
N SER A 225 3.51 -10.55 -4.97
CA SER A 225 3.25 -9.61 -3.87
C SER A 225 4.47 -8.77 -3.51
N MET A 226 5.68 -9.34 -3.54
CA MET A 226 6.91 -8.57 -3.37
C MET A 226 7.11 -7.60 -4.53
N TYR A 227 6.79 -7.98 -5.76
CA TYR A 227 6.86 -7.08 -6.91
C TYR A 227 5.87 -5.92 -6.77
N ALA A 228 4.64 -6.17 -6.31
CA ALA A 228 3.67 -5.12 -6.02
C ALA A 228 4.13 -4.19 -4.88
N PHE A 229 4.75 -4.74 -3.83
CA PHE A 229 5.23 -3.99 -2.67
C PHE A 229 6.53 -3.21 -2.94
N VAL A 230 7.39 -3.70 -3.84
CA VAL A 230 8.63 -3.02 -4.26
C VAL A 230 8.35 -1.86 -5.22
N ASN A 231 7.23 -1.90 -5.93
CA ASN A 231 6.82 -0.87 -6.89
C ASN A 231 5.76 0.11 -6.36
N ALA A 232 5.28 -0.06 -5.12
CA ALA A 232 4.43 0.90 -4.41
C ALA A 232 5.30 1.91 -3.66
#